data_AF-A0A7S1PPP4-F1
#
_entry.id   AF-A0A7S1PPP4-F1
#
_cell.length_a   1.000
_cell.length_b   1.000
_cell.length_c   1.000
_cell.angle_alpha   90.00
_cell.angle_beta   90.00
_cell.angle_gamma   90.00
#
_symmetry.space_group_name_H-M   'P 1'
#
loop_
_entity.id
_entity.type
_entity.pdbx_description
1 polymer ?
#
loop_
_entity_poly.entity_id
_entity_poly.type
_entity_poly.pdbx_seq_one_letter_code
_entity_poly.pdbx_strand_id
1 'polypeptide(L)'
;LYRSAGALVAARAGIPPRPLLEPSELAPVSSAARRPGLVVVGSYVGKSSDQLAVLLRDCSWLTPVELAVTAFAGEDAAVASAEQARALTAVKSSLLQGSSAVLFTSRAVIQDDGAGGLHIGKRVTDALCAIVQGALGDPAAAPSFLVAKGGITSNDIAVRALGVKRAEVL
;
A
#
# COMPACT_ATOMS: atom_id res chain seq x y z
N LEU A 1 -10.81 31.39 -19.48
CA LEU A 1 -10.14 30.49 -18.52
C LEU A 1 -11.14 29.39 -18.14
N TYR A 2 -10.80 28.12 -18.36
CA TYR A 2 -11.69 26.98 -18.07
C TYR A 2 -11.55 26.54 -16.61
N ARG A 3 -12.66 26.20 -15.94
CA ARG A 3 -12.67 25.45 -14.67
C ARG A 3 -13.26 24.07 -14.95
N SER A 4 -12.43 23.04 -14.90
CA SER A 4 -12.83 21.68 -15.28
C SER A 4 -12.08 20.63 -14.46
N ALA A 5 -12.56 19.39 -14.49
CA ALA A 5 -11.83 18.24 -13.99
C ALA A 5 -10.64 17.87 -14.90
N GLY A 6 -9.83 16.91 -14.45
CA GLY A 6 -8.61 16.46 -15.16
C GLY A 6 -8.85 15.92 -16.56
N ALA A 7 -10.06 15.43 -16.88
CA ALA A 7 -10.40 14.90 -18.20
C ALA A 7 -10.23 15.95 -19.33
N LEU A 8 -10.45 17.24 -19.05
CA LEU A 8 -10.21 18.30 -20.05
C LEU A 8 -8.72 18.38 -20.43
N VAL A 9 -7.82 18.16 -19.47
CA VAL A 9 -6.37 18.22 -19.71
C VAL A 9 -5.97 17.11 -20.69
N ALA A 10 -6.41 15.86 -20.43
CA ALA A 10 -6.15 14.73 -21.32
C ALA A 10 -6.70 14.97 -22.73
N ALA A 11 -7.97 15.40 -22.83
CA ALA A 11 -8.61 15.69 -24.12
C ALA A 11 -7.89 16.80 -24.90
N ARG A 12 -7.47 17.90 -24.22
CA ARG A 12 -6.76 19.01 -24.87
C ARG A 12 -5.32 18.70 -25.24
N ALA A 13 -4.65 17.84 -24.48
CA ALA A 13 -3.30 17.38 -24.77
C ALA A 13 -3.28 16.25 -25.82
N GLY A 14 -4.44 15.78 -26.29
CA GLY A 14 -4.54 14.67 -27.24
C GLY A 14 -4.10 13.33 -26.64
N ILE A 15 -4.20 13.17 -25.31
CA ILE A 15 -3.84 11.94 -24.61
C ILE A 15 -5.02 10.96 -24.73
N PRO A 16 -4.88 9.84 -25.46
CA PRO A 16 -5.97 8.89 -25.63
C PRO A 16 -6.22 8.09 -24.34
N PRO A 17 -7.43 7.55 -24.13
CA PRO A 17 -7.68 6.60 -23.06
C PRO A 17 -6.75 5.38 -23.17
N ARG A 18 -6.14 4.95 -22.06
CA ARG A 18 -5.34 3.72 -21.98
C ARG A 18 -6.15 2.58 -21.35
N PRO A 19 -5.93 1.32 -21.78
CA PRO A 19 -6.44 0.15 -21.08
C PRO A 19 -5.75 -0.02 -19.71
N LEU A 20 -6.14 -1.06 -18.97
CA LEU A 20 -5.46 -1.44 -17.73
C LEU A 20 -3.99 -1.81 -18.01
N LEU A 21 -3.14 -1.58 -17.00
CA LEU A 21 -1.72 -1.93 -17.08
C LEU A 21 -1.54 -3.45 -17.21
N GLU A 22 -0.68 -3.85 -18.14
CA GLU A 22 -0.21 -5.22 -18.29
C GLU A 22 0.98 -5.49 -17.35
N PRO A 23 1.23 -6.76 -16.96
CA PRO A 23 2.37 -7.11 -16.11
C PRO A 23 3.74 -6.63 -16.63
N SER A 24 3.91 -6.56 -17.95
CA SER A 24 5.14 -6.06 -18.59
C SER A 24 5.35 -4.55 -18.40
N GLU A 25 4.31 -3.80 -18.05
CA GLU A 25 4.37 -2.36 -17.79
C GLU A 25 4.68 -2.04 -16.32
N LEU A 26 4.58 -3.01 -15.41
CA LEU A 26 4.78 -2.83 -13.97
C LEU A 26 6.22 -3.10 -13.50
N ALA A 27 7.00 -3.87 -14.25
CA ALA A 27 8.37 -4.25 -13.89
C ALA A 27 9.39 -3.74 -14.92
N PRO A 28 10.60 -3.35 -14.51
CA PRO A 28 11.69 -3.12 -15.45
C PRO A 28 11.95 -4.40 -16.24
N VAL A 29 12.12 -4.24 -17.56
CA VAL A 29 12.25 -5.30 -18.59
C VAL A 29 13.37 -6.33 -18.30
N SER A 30 14.23 -6.12 -17.30
CA SER A 30 15.45 -6.90 -17.08
C SER A 30 15.34 -8.14 -16.17
N SER A 31 14.18 -8.48 -15.58
CA SER A 31 14.04 -9.72 -14.81
C SER A 31 13.20 -10.76 -15.55
N ALA A 32 13.86 -11.77 -16.11
CA ALA A 32 13.22 -12.92 -16.76
C ALA A 32 12.32 -13.75 -15.82
N ALA A 33 12.40 -13.51 -14.49
CA ALA A 33 11.54 -14.14 -13.49
C ALA A 33 10.43 -13.18 -13.03
N ARG A 34 9.19 -13.69 -13.01
CA ARG A 34 8.02 -13.01 -12.46
C ARG A 34 8.19 -12.89 -10.94
N ARG A 35 8.75 -11.77 -10.48
CA ARG A 35 8.98 -11.51 -9.06
C ARG A 35 7.66 -11.09 -8.38
N PRO A 36 7.48 -11.39 -7.08
CA PRO A 36 6.28 -10.99 -6.37
C PRO A 36 6.23 -9.47 -6.18
N GLY A 37 5.04 -8.94 -5.94
CA GLY A 37 4.81 -7.54 -5.61
C GLY A 37 4.07 -7.36 -4.29
N LEU A 38 3.89 -6.09 -3.93
CA LEU A 38 3.26 -5.69 -2.68
C LEU A 38 2.10 -4.73 -2.93
N VAL A 39 0.91 -5.10 -2.48
CA VAL A 39 -0.25 -4.21 -2.43
C VAL A 39 -0.39 -3.68 -1.00
N VAL A 40 -0.55 -2.36 -0.84
CA VAL A 40 -0.68 -1.69 0.47
C VAL A 40 -2.01 -0.96 0.54
N VAL A 41 -2.90 -1.35 1.45
CA VAL A 41 -4.25 -0.79 1.60
C VAL A 41 -4.47 -0.21 3.00
N GLY A 42 -4.12 1.06 3.18
CA GLY A 42 -4.20 1.73 4.48
C GLY A 42 -5.58 2.33 4.81
N SER A 43 -6.40 2.62 3.81
CA SER A 43 -7.73 3.22 4.02
C SER A 43 -8.77 2.17 4.44
N TYR A 44 -9.56 2.51 5.47
CA TYR A 44 -10.62 1.67 6.04
C TYR A 44 -12.04 2.12 5.66
N VAL A 45 -12.18 3.09 4.73
CA VAL A 45 -13.50 3.56 4.28
C VAL A 45 -14.23 2.49 3.47
N GLY A 46 -15.57 2.50 3.47
CA GLY A 46 -16.41 1.47 2.86
C GLY A 46 -15.95 1.01 1.48
N LYS A 47 -15.77 1.94 0.53
CA LYS A 47 -15.31 1.62 -0.82
C LYS A 47 -13.94 0.91 -0.85
N SER A 48 -13.01 1.30 0.03
CA SER A 48 -11.69 0.66 0.11
C SER A 48 -11.79 -0.75 0.72
N SER A 49 -12.71 -0.95 1.66
CA SER A 49 -13.04 -2.25 2.24
C SER A 49 -13.68 -3.18 1.21
N ASP A 50 -14.63 -2.69 0.41
CA ASP A 50 -15.26 -3.46 -0.67
C ASP A 50 -14.24 -3.91 -1.72
N GLN A 51 -13.34 -2.99 -2.12
CA GLN A 51 -12.25 -3.28 -3.06
C GLN A 51 -11.28 -4.33 -2.49
N LEU A 52 -10.93 -4.24 -1.20
CA LEU A 52 -10.11 -5.27 -0.56
C LEU A 52 -10.84 -6.62 -0.52
N ALA A 53 -12.13 -6.64 -0.18
CA ALA A 53 -12.89 -7.90 -0.10
C ALA A 53 -12.95 -8.62 -1.46
N VAL A 54 -13.16 -7.87 -2.54
CA VAL A 54 -13.08 -8.39 -3.92
C VAL A 54 -11.68 -8.90 -4.23
N LEU A 55 -10.64 -8.12 -3.89
CA LEU A 55 -9.24 -8.52 -4.11
C LEU A 55 -8.91 -9.84 -3.40
N LEU A 56 -9.25 -9.97 -2.11
CA LEU A 56 -8.96 -11.16 -1.32
C LEU A 56 -9.73 -12.39 -1.79
N ARG A 57 -10.97 -12.20 -2.27
CA ARG A 57 -11.78 -13.29 -2.81
C ARG A 57 -11.26 -13.77 -4.16
N ASP A 58 -10.95 -12.85 -5.07
CA ASP A 58 -10.67 -13.18 -6.48
C ASP A 58 -9.18 -13.41 -6.74
N CYS A 59 -8.29 -12.92 -5.88
CA CYS A 59 -6.84 -13.08 -6.00
C CYS A 59 -6.28 -13.96 -4.87
N SER A 60 -6.64 -15.24 -4.88
CA SER A 60 -6.14 -16.24 -3.91
C SER A 60 -4.61 -16.45 -3.93
N TRP A 61 -3.93 -15.93 -4.95
CA TRP A 61 -2.47 -15.90 -5.07
C TRP A 61 -1.80 -14.77 -4.26
N LEU A 62 -2.59 -13.87 -3.66
CA LEU A 62 -2.09 -12.85 -2.74
C LEU A 62 -2.13 -13.35 -1.31
N THR A 63 -1.00 -13.26 -0.60
CA THR A 63 -0.94 -13.51 0.84
C THR A 63 -1.49 -12.32 1.61
N PRO A 64 -2.61 -12.46 2.35
CA PRO A 64 -3.13 -11.39 3.19
C PRO A 64 -2.25 -11.18 4.42
N VAL A 65 -1.88 -9.93 4.67
CA VAL A 65 -1.21 -9.50 5.90
C VAL A 65 -2.00 -8.33 6.48
N GLU A 66 -2.81 -8.64 7.49
CA GLU A 66 -3.49 -7.60 8.27
C GLU A 66 -2.50 -6.93 9.23
N LEU A 67 -2.59 -5.60 9.35
CA LEU A 67 -1.95 -4.79 10.38
C LEU A 67 -3.03 -4.36 11.39
N ALA A 68 -2.97 -4.92 12.59
CA ALA A 68 -3.95 -4.71 13.64
C ALA A 68 -3.86 -3.28 14.19
N VAL A 69 -4.83 -2.42 13.85
CA VAL A 69 -4.81 -1.00 14.25
C VAL A 69 -4.93 -0.84 15.77
N THR A 70 -5.55 -1.79 16.47
CA THR A 70 -5.67 -1.80 17.93
C THR A 70 -4.31 -1.81 18.63
N ALA A 71 -3.29 -2.42 18.04
CA ALA A 71 -1.92 -2.39 18.57
C ALA A 71 -1.30 -0.98 18.59
N PHE A 72 -1.85 -0.05 17.79
CA PHE A 72 -1.40 1.34 17.69
C PHE A 72 -2.29 2.31 18.45
N ALA A 73 -3.35 1.82 19.11
CA ALA A 73 -4.26 2.65 19.89
C ALA A 73 -3.74 2.93 21.31
N GLY A 74 -3.03 1.99 21.93
CA GLY A 74 -2.48 2.14 23.28
C GLY A 74 -1.14 2.86 23.33
N GLU A 75 -0.73 3.31 24.51
CA GLU A 75 0.56 4.01 24.73
C GLU A 75 1.77 3.06 24.74
N ASP A 76 1.54 1.75 24.83
CA ASP A 76 2.62 0.75 24.85
C ASP A 76 3.31 0.64 23.48
N ALA A 77 4.50 1.24 23.38
CA ALA A 77 5.33 1.20 22.19
C ALA A 77 5.83 -0.22 21.86
N ALA A 78 5.96 -1.11 22.84
CA ALA A 78 6.41 -2.49 22.62
C ALA A 78 5.35 -3.29 21.83
N VAL A 79 4.07 -3.08 22.13
CA VAL A 79 2.95 -3.72 21.42
C VAL A 79 2.92 -3.27 19.96
N ALA A 80 3.01 -1.95 19.70
CA ALA A 80 3.04 -1.41 18.35
C ALA A 80 4.26 -1.91 17.55
N SER A 81 5.43 -1.96 18.19
CA SER A 81 6.67 -2.45 17.57
C SER A 81 6.59 -3.95 17.24
N ALA A 82 6.04 -4.76 18.15
CA ALA A 82 5.85 -6.20 17.92
C ALA A 82 4.90 -6.46 16.75
N GLU A 83 3.79 -5.72 16.66
CA GLU A 83 2.84 -5.84 15.56
C GLU A 83 3.45 -5.42 14.21
N GLN A 84 4.19 -4.31 14.20
CA GLN A 84 4.93 -3.87 13.00
C GLN A 84 5.95 -4.94 12.55
N ALA A 85 6.72 -5.50 13.48
CA ALA A 85 7.72 -6.53 13.19
C ALA A 85 7.09 -7.84 12.68
N ARG A 86 5.96 -8.25 13.28
CA ARG A 86 5.17 -9.40 12.83
C ARG A 86 4.69 -9.21 11.39
N ALA A 87 4.06 -8.06 11.10
CA ALA A 87 3.56 -7.75 9.76
C ALA A 87 4.70 -7.67 8.73
N LEU A 88 5.83 -7.04 9.06
CA LEU A 88 7.02 -7.02 8.20
C LEU A 88 7.54 -8.43 7.92
N THR A 89 7.61 -9.28 8.94
CA THR A 89 8.07 -10.66 8.81
C THR A 89 7.15 -11.46 7.90
N ALA A 90 5.83 -11.31 8.05
CA ALA A 90 4.85 -11.96 7.19
C ALA A 90 4.95 -11.50 5.72
N VAL A 91 5.10 -10.18 5.49
CA VAL A 91 5.32 -9.63 4.14
C VAL A 91 6.59 -10.22 3.53
N LYS A 92 7.73 -10.16 4.24
CA LYS A 92 9.00 -10.69 3.73
C LYS A 92 8.92 -12.18 3.45
N SER A 93 8.32 -12.96 4.35
CA SER A 93 8.15 -14.41 4.18
C SER A 93 7.38 -14.72 2.89
N SER A 94 6.28 -14.00 2.62
CA SER A 94 5.53 -14.18 1.37
C SER A 94 6.40 -13.87 0.14
N LEU A 95 7.09 -12.73 0.14
CA LEU A 95 7.91 -12.29 -0.98
C LEU A 95 9.10 -13.25 -1.23
N LEU A 96 9.74 -13.75 -0.17
CA LEU A 96 10.82 -14.74 -0.26
C LEU A 96 10.34 -16.10 -0.78
N GLN A 97 9.08 -16.46 -0.53
CA GLN A 97 8.43 -17.65 -1.09
C GLN A 97 7.94 -17.44 -2.53
N GLY A 98 8.21 -16.29 -3.14
CA GLY A 98 7.78 -15.97 -4.51
C GLY A 98 6.30 -15.59 -4.63
N SER A 99 5.60 -15.37 -3.51
CA SER A 99 4.17 -15.01 -3.49
C SER A 99 3.99 -13.53 -3.21
N SER A 100 3.12 -12.87 -3.98
CA SER A 100 2.79 -11.46 -3.74
C SER A 100 1.98 -11.31 -2.46
N ALA A 101 2.10 -10.18 -1.78
CA ALA A 101 1.40 -9.93 -0.53
C ALA A 101 0.46 -8.72 -0.64
N VAL A 102 -0.61 -8.73 0.15
CA VAL A 102 -1.45 -7.56 0.40
C VAL A 102 -1.39 -7.19 1.88
N LEU A 103 -0.71 -6.08 2.18
CA LEU A 103 -0.66 -5.47 3.50
C LEU A 103 -1.85 -4.52 3.65
N PHE A 104 -2.71 -4.75 4.64
CA PHE A 104 -3.87 -3.89 4.86
C PHE A 104 -4.11 -3.63 6.35
N THR A 105 -4.66 -2.47 6.66
CA THR A 105 -5.07 -2.13 8.03
C THR A 105 -6.38 -2.82 8.40
N SER A 106 -6.53 -3.19 9.67
CA SER A 106 -7.80 -3.72 10.19
C SER A 106 -8.97 -2.79 9.87
N ARG A 107 -10.14 -3.37 9.57
CA ARG A 107 -11.31 -2.61 9.08
C ARG A 107 -12.27 -2.15 10.16
N ALA A 108 -12.08 -2.61 11.40
CA ALA A 108 -12.82 -2.09 12.55
C ALA A 108 -12.44 -0.63 12.79
N VAL A 109 -13.43 0.26 12.78
CA VAL A 109 -13.22 1.67 13.12
C VAL A 109 -12.97 1.74 14.62
N ILE A 110 -11.77 2.15 15.02
CA ILE A 110 -11.53 2.60 16.38
C ILE A 110 -12.13 4.00 16.45
N GLN A 111 -13.31 4.11 17.07
CA GLN A 111 -13.89 5.41 17.33
C GLN A 111 -13.05 6.10 18.39
N ASP A 112 -12.64 7.32 18.07
CA ASP A 112 -12.09 8.27 19.03
C ASP A 112 -13.02 9.48 18.99
N ASP A 113 -13.66 9.76 20.13
CA ASP A 113 -14.55 10.89 20.35
C ASP A 113 -13.79 12.19 20.66
N GLY A 114 -12.46 12.20 20.49
CA GLY A 114 -11.56 13.33 20.64
C GLY A 114 -10.41 13.38 19.61
N ALA A 115 -9.27 13.92 20.03
CA ALA A 115 -8.12 14.21 19.15
C ALA A 115 -7.20 13.00 18.87
N GLY A 116 -7.39 11.86 19.54
CA GLY A 116 -6.45 10.73 19.45
C GLY A 116 -6.58 9.92 18.16
N GLY A 117 -7.70 10.01 17.43
CA GLY A 117 -7.90 9.29 16.17
C GLY A 117 -6.89 9.71 15.10
N LEU A 118 -6.49 10.99 15.08
CA LEU A 118 -5.44 11.49 14.21
C LEU A 118 -4.05 10.94 14.62
N HIS A 119 -3.80 10.79 15.92
CA HIS A 119 -2.55 10.24 16.44
C HIS A 119 -2.41 8.75 16.09
N ILE A 120 -3.49 7.97 16.25
CA ILE A 120 -3.53 6.56 15.85
C ILE A 120 -3.32 6.44 14.33
N GLY A 121 -4.01 7.25 13.53
CA GLY A 121 -3.85 7.26 12.08
C GLY A 121 -2.41 7.55 11.64
N LYS A 122 -1.73 8.48 12.32
CA LYS A 122 -0.30 8.77 12.08
C LYS A 122 0.57 7.56 12.42
N ARG A 123 0.41 6.95 13.61
CA ARG A 123 1.18 5.78 14.03
C ARG A 123 1.02 4.59 13.08
N VAL A 124 -0.21 4.34 12.63
CA VAL A 124 -0.49 3.30 11.63
C VAL A 124 0.19 3.62 10.29
N THR A 125 0.13 4.87 9.83
CA THR A 125 0.78 5.27 8.58
C THR A 125 2.30 5.18 8.67
N ASP A 126 2.88 5.56 9.81
CA ASP A 126 4.30 5.42 10.10
C ASP A 126 4.73 3.94 10.07
N ALA A 127 3.93 3.04 10.65
CA ALA A 127 4.16 1.61 10.62
C ALA A 127 4.07 1.02 9.19
N LEU A 128 3.07 1.42 8.40
CA LEU A 128 2.96 1.01 7.00
C LEU A 128 4.20 1.43 6.19
N CYS A 129 4.66 2.67 6.36
CA CYS A 129 5.89 3.16 5.73
C CYS A 129 7.12 2.33 6.15
N ALA A 130 7.27 2.07 7.45
CA ALA A 130 8.38 1.29 7.99
C ALA A 130 8.39 -0.15 7.48
N ILE A 131 7.22 -0.79 7.35
CA ILE A 131 7.10 -2.14 6.77
C ILE A 131 7.53 -2.13 5.30
N VAL A 132 7.06 -1.16 4.50
CA VAL A 132 7.45 -1.04 3.09
C VAL A 132 8.95 -0.80 2.95
N GLN A 133 9.53 0.11 3.73
CA GLN A 133 10.97 0.35 3.77
C GLN A 133 11.76 -0.90 4.18
N GLY A 134 11.27 -1.63 5.19
CA GLY A 134 11.90 -2.88 5.64
C GLY A 134 11.89 -3.98 4.58
N ALA A 135 10.83 -4.09 3.78
CA ALA A 135 10.75 -5.01 2.66
C ALA A 135 11.70 -4.61 1.51
N LEU A 136 11.76 -3.31 1.18
CA LEU A 136 12.65 -2.79 0.14
C LEU A 136 14.14 -2.84 0.51
N GLY A 137 14.47 -2.70 1.80
CA GLY A 137 15.83 -2.73 2.30
C GLY A 137 16.48 -4.13 2.26
N ASP A 138 15.71 -5.16 1.91
CA ASP A 138 16.17 -6.54 1.79
C ASP A 138 16.08 -6.99 0.33
N PRO A 139 17.20 -7.07 -0.42
CA PRO A 139 17.18 -7.38 -1.85
C PRO A 139 16.51 -8.71 -2.21
N ALA A 140 16.49 -9.68 -1.28
CA ALA A 140 15.84 -10.97 -1.51
C ALA A 140 14.32 -10.90 -1.34
N ALA A 141 13.84 -9.99 -0.49
CA ALA A 141 12.42 -9.76 -0.21
C ALA A 141 11.85 -8.52 -0.91
N ALA A 142 12.64 -7.76 -1.67
CA ALA A 142 12.21 -6.52 -2.31
C ALA A 142 11.12 -6.80 -3.37
N PRO A 143 9.92 -6.18 -3.26
CA PRO A 143 8.86 -6.38 -4.24
C PRO A 143 9.24 -5.76 -5.58
N SER A 144 8.83 -6.41 -6.67
CA SER A 144 9.07 -5.92 -8.04
C SER A 144 8.12 -4.83 -8.50
N PHE A 145 6.94 -4.78 -7.90
CA PHE A 145 5.97 -3.72 -8.08
C PHE A 145 5.29 -3.40 -6.75
N LEU A 146 4.81 -2.17 -6.61
CA LEU A 146 4.07 -1.73 -5.44
C LEU A 146 2.78 -1.02 -5.86
N VAL A 147 1.65 -1.42 -5.28
CA VAL A 147 0.35 -0.75 -5.46
C VAL A 147 -0.11 -0.20 -4.13
N ALA A 148 -0.20 1.12 -4.00
CA ALA A 148 -0.69 1.75 -2.77
C ALA A 148 -2.11 2.29 -2.96
N LYS A 149 -3.01 1.93 -2.03
CA LYS A 149 -4.43 2.29 -2.07
C LYS A 149 -4.85 3.14 -0.86
N GLY A 150 -5.42 4.30 -1.18
CA GLY A 150 -5.95 5.29 -0.24
C GLY A 150 -5.22 6.62 -0.41
N GLY A 151 -5.93 7.77 -0.42
CA GLY A 151 -5.31 9.05 -0.82
C GLY A 151 -4.08 9.44 0.01
N ILE A 152 -4.20 9.41 1.34
CA ILE A 152 -3.08 9.70 2.25
C ILE A 152 -2.06 8.56 2.21
N THR A 153 -2.51 7.31 2.23
CA THR A 153 -1.60 6.15 2.20
C THR A 153 -0.73 6.12 0.95
N SER A 154 -1.30 6.35 -0.24
CA SER A 154 -0.54 6.36 -1.49
C SER A 154 0.47 7.49 -1.53
N ASN A 155 0.11 8.66 -1.01
CA ASN A 155 1.04 9.78 -0.87
C ASN A 155 2.20 9.43 0.06
N ASP A 156 1.91 8.93 1.27
CA ASP A 156 2.93 8.68 2.28
C ASP A 156 3.85 7.52 1.88
N ILE A 157 3.31 6.45 1.28
CA ILE A 157 4.14 5.40 0.72
C ILE A 157 5.06 5.96 -0.39
N ALA A 158 4.54 6.77 -1.31
CA ALA A 158 5.36 7.33 -2.38
C ALA A 158 6.45 8.27 -1.83
N VAL A 159 6.10 9.22 -0.98
CA VAL A 159 7.01 10.28 -0.54
C VAL A 159 7.93 9.80 0.57
N ARG A 160 7.40 9.10 1.58
CA ARG A 160 8.14 8.76 2.81
C ARG A 160 8.79 7.39 2.72
N ALA A 161 8.09 6.38 2.20
CA ALA A 161 8.65 5.03 2.10
C ALA A 161 9.58 4.88 0.88
N LEU A 162 9.15 5.36 -0.29
CA LEU A 162 9.90 5.25 -1.54
C LEU A 162 10.82 6.43 -1.84
N GLY A 163 10.67 7.57 -1.15
CA GLY A 163 11.47 8.77 -1.39
C GLY A 163 11.20 9.43 -2.75
N VAL A 164 10.03 9.21 -3.35
CA VAL A 164 9.66 9.73 -4.67
C VAL A 164 9.57 11.26 -4.62
N LYS A 165 10.39 11.92 -5.46
CA LYS A 165 10.36 13.39 -5.65
C LYS A 165 9.63 13.80 -6.94
N ARG A 166 9.62 12.91 -7.93
CA ARG A 166 8.96 13.07 -9.22
C ARG A 166 8.57 11.67 -9.72
N ALA A 167 7.40 11.58 -10.33
CA ALA A 167 6.94 10.36 -11.01
C ALA A 167 6.65 10.69 -12.47
N GLU A 168 6.85 9.70 -13.33
CA GLU A 168 6.32 9.70 -14.68
C GLU A 168 4.91 9.10 -14.65
N VAL A 169 3.97 9.75 -15.32
CA VAL A 169 2.60 9.26 -15.46
C VAL A 169 2.53 8.57 -16.80
N LEU A 170 2.28 7.24 -16.77
CA LEU A 170 2.06 6.41 -17.94
C LEU A 170 0.67 6.70 -18.53
#